data_AF-A0A960YIN3-F1
#
_entry.id   AF-A0A960YIN3-F1
#
_cell.length_a   1.000
_cell.length_b   1.000
_cell.length_c   1.000
_cell.angle_alpha   90.00
_cell.angle_beta   90.00
_cell.angle_gamma   90.00
#
_symmetry.space_group_name_H-M   'P 1'
#
loop_
_entity.id
_entity.type
_entity.pdbx_description
1 polymer ?
#
loop_
_entity_poly.entity_id
_entity_poly.type
_entity_poly.pdbx_seq_one_letter_code
_entity_poly.pdbx_strand_id
1 'polypeptide(L)' 'MKAGRLLRRVGLTAAVLVVAAQFVPVRRDNPPVAMDVQAPPAVKDILRAACYDCHSNETRWPWYSRVAPVSWWLAD' A
#
# COMPACT_ATOMS: atom_id res chain seq x y z
N MET A 1 -15.63 -30.18 22.92
CA MET A 1 -15.88 -28.86 23.58
C MET A 1 -14.63 -27.98 23.78
N LYS A 2 -13.47 -28.50 24.21
CA LYS A 2 -12.26 -27.68 24.48
C LYS A 2 -11.64 -27.08 23.20
N ALA A 3 -11.56 -27.86 22.12
CA ALA A 3 -11.01 -27.42 20.83
C ALA A 3 -11.76 -26.22 20.21
N GLY A 4 -13.11 -26.24 20.21
CA GLY A 4 -13.91 -25.12 19.71
C GLY A 4 -13.73 -23.82 20.51
N ARG A 5 -13.54 -23.93 21.84
CA ARG A 5 -13.21 -22.77 22.69
C ARG A 5 -11.80 -22.24 22.43
N LEU A 6 -10.83 -23.12 22.16
CA LEU A 6 -9.47 -22.72 21.82
C LEU A 6 -9.42 -22.00 20.46
N LEU A 7 -10.04 -22.56 19.42
CA LEU A 7 -10.11 -21.96 18.09
C LEU A 7 -10.77 -20.57 18.14
N ARG A 8 -11.85 -20.41 18.91
CA ARG A 8 -12.51 -19.11 19.09
C ARG A 8 -11.59 -18.07 19.74
N ARG A 9 -10.81 -18.47 20.75
CA ARG A 9 -9.85 -17.59 21.42
C ARG A 9 -8.73 -17.17 20.47
N VAL A 10 -8.13 -18.12 19.75
CA VAL A 10 -7.07 -17.84 18.78
C VAL A 10 -7.57 -16.89 17.69
N GLY A 11 -8.75 -17.15 17.12
CA GLY A 11 -9.35 -16.27 16.10
C GLY A 11 -9.63 -14.86 16.62
N LEU A 12 -10.17 -14.72 17.84
CA LEU A 12 -10.39 -13.42 18.47
C LEU A 12 -9.08 -12.67 18.71
N THR A 13 -8.06 -13.34 19.25
CA THR A 13 -6.75 -12.72 19.47
C THR A 13 -6.14 -12.27 18.14
N ALA A 14 -6.16 -13.11 17.09
CA ALA A 14 -5.65 -12.74 15.78
C ALA A 14 -6.39 -11.54 15.18
N ALA A 15 -7.73 -11.51 15.28
CA ALA A 15 -8.54 -10.38 14.80
C ALA A 15 -8.19 -9.08 15.54
N VAL A 16 -8.04 -9.12 16.87
CA VAL A 16 -7.62 -7.96 17.67
C VAL A 16 -6.25 -7.47 17.23
N LEU A 17 -5.29 -8.36 16.96
CA LEU A 17 -3.95 -7.99 16.49
C LEU A 17 -3.99 -7.34 15.11
N VAL A 18 -4.78 -7.86 14.16
CA VAL A 18 -4.95 -7.26 12.83
C VAL A 18 -5.58 -5.87 12.93
N VAL A 19 -6.61 -5.71 13.77
CA VAL A 19 -7.23 -4.40 13.99
C VAL A 19 -6.25 -3.42 14.64
N ALA A 20 -5.50 -3.87 15.65
CA ALA A 20 -4.48 -3.05 16.30
C ALA A 20 -3.36 -2.63 15.33
N ALA A 21 -2.94 -3.52 14.43
CA ALA A 21 -1.93 -3.23 13.41
C ALA A 21 -2.33 -2.07 12.48
N GLN A 22 -3.62 -1.88 12.20
CA GLN A 22 -4.09 -0.76 11.37
C GLN A 22 -3.79 0.62 11.95
N PHE A 23 -3.52 0.71 13.26
CA PHE A 23 -3.20 1.99 13.94
C PHE A 23 -1.72 2.37 13.87
N VAL A 24 -0.88 1.60 13.16
CA VAL A 24 0.51 1.97 12.86
C VAL A 24 0.61 2.32 11.37
N PRO A 25 0.33 3.57 10.97
CA PRO A 25 0.32 3.97 9.57
C PRO A 25 1.75 4.18 9.03
N VAL A 26 1.90 3.96 7.71
CA VAL A 26 3.11 4.30 6.94
C VAL A 26 2.87 5.60 6.17
N ARG A 27 3.91 6.40 5.97
CA ARG A 27 3.89 7.57 5.08
C ARG A 27 3.92 7.16 3.60
N ARG A 28 3.11 7.82 2.78
CA ARG A 28 2.96 7.55 1.33
C ARG A 28 2.77 8.86 0.56
N ASP A 29 3.58 9.85 0.92
CA ASP A 29 3.60 11.12 0.23
C ASP A 29 4.50 11.04 -1.01
N ASN A 30 4.04 11.68 -2.06
CA ASN A 30 4.84 11.88 -3.25
C ASN A 30 5.61 13.20 -3.08
N PRO A 31 6.94 13.21 -3.28
CA PRO A 31 7.67 14.47 -3.32
C PRO A 31 7.23 15.32 -4.52
N PRO A 32 7.59 16.61 -4.56
CA PRO A 32 7.26 17.46 -5.71
C PRO A 32 7.77 16.86 -7.03
N VAL A 33 6.99 17.00 -8.09
CA VAL A 33 7.41 16.63 -9.45
C VAL A 33 8.53 17.57 -9.88
N ALA A 34 9.72 17.02 -10.12
CA ALA A 34 10.89 17.81 -10.49
C ALA A 34 10.86 18.23 -11.97
N MET A 35 10.47 17.31 -12.85
CA MET A 35 10.37 17.52 -14.30
C MET A 35 9.47 16.45 -14.92
N ASP A 36 8.75 16.82 -15.98
CA ASP A 36 7.94 15.90 -16.79
C ASP A 36 8.65 15.58 -18.11
N VAL A 37 8.42 14.38 -18.63
CA VAL A 37 8.98 13.94 -19.91
C VAL A 37 8.29 14.68 -21.05
N GLN A 38 9.05 15.30 -21.94
CA GLN A 38 8.49 15.88 -23.17
C GLN A 38 8.37 14.81 -24.24
N ALA A 39 7.13 14.38 -24.51
CA ALA A 39 6.81 13.39 -25.53
C ALA A 39 5.41 13.66 -26.11
N PRO A 40 5.11 13.16 -27.33
CA PRO A 40 3.75 13.21 -27.87
C PRO A 40 2.72 12.56 -26.93
N PRO A 41 1.44 12.98 -26.95
CA PRO A 41 0.42 12.49 -26.01
C PRO A 41 0.32 10.96 -25.93
N ALA A 42 0.31 10.28 -27.08
CA ALA A 42 0.24 8.82 -27.13
C ALA A 42 1.44 8.13 -26.45
N VAL A 43 2.63 8.74 -26.51
CA VAL A 43 3.82 8.23 -25.83
C VAL A 43 3.73 8.48 -24.33
N LYS A 44 3.23 9.66 -23.92
CA LYS A 44 2.98 9.95 -22.50
C LYS A 44 2.01 8.96 -21.87
N ASP A 45 0.97 8.53 -22.57
CA ASP A 45 0.01 7.55 -22.04
C ASP A 45 0.69 6.20 -21.73
N ILE A 46 1.58 5.75 -22.62
CA ILE A 46 2.40 4.55 -22.40
C ILE A 46 3.32 4.74 -21.20
N LEU A 47 4.02 5.88 -21.11
CA LEU A 47 4.92 6.16 -20.01
C LEU A 47 4.18 6.29 -18.67
N ARG A 48 2.98 6.88 -18.64
CA ARG A 48 2.13 6.95 -17.44
C ARG A 48 1.75 5.56 -16.94
N ALA A 49 1.47 4.63 -17.86
CA ALA A 49 1.14 3.26 -17.50
C ALA A 49 2.36 2.43 -17.04
N ALA A 50 3.54 2.68 -17.61
CA ALA A 50 4.72 1.83 -17.41
C ALA A 50 5.75 2.37 -16.41
N CYS A 51 5.90 3.69 -16.32
CA CYS A 51 7.07 4.32 -15.69
C CYS A 51 6.71 5.32 -14.58
N TYR A 52 5.59 6.03 -14.69
CA TYR A 52 5.33 7.18 -13.83
C TYR A 52 5.20 6.79 -12.35
N ASP A 53 4.63 5.61 -12.05
CA ASP A 53 4.47 5.18 -10.67
C ASP A 53 5.82 5.04 -9.92
N CYS A 54 6.96 4.86 -10.63
CA CYS A 54 8.28 4.76 -10.01
C CYS A 54 9.21 5.96 -10.30
N HIS A 55 9.06 6.63 -11.44
CA HIS A 55 10.04 7.62 -11.92
C HIS A 55 9.53 9.06 -12.01
N SER A 56 8.25 9.33 -11.75
CA SER A 56 7.68 10.68 -11.94
C SER A 56 7.43 11.47 -10.66
N ASN A 57 7.59 10.86 -9.48
CA ASN A 57 7.01 11.36 -8.23
C ASN A 57 5.48 11.55 -8.32
N GLU A 58 4.77 10.89 -9.23
CA GLU A 58 3.31 10.87 -9.32
C GLU A 58 2.74 9.48 -8.99
N THR A 59 3.40 8.73 -8.09
CA THR A 59 3.00 7.38 -7.69
C THR A 59 1.53 7.32 -7.26
N ARG A 60 0.74 6.49 -7.96
CA ARG A 60 -0.63 6.18 -7.58
C ARG A 60 -0.65 5.00 -6.62
N TRP A 61 -0.54 5.31 -5.34
CA TRP A 61 -0.53 4.30 -4.27
C TRP A 61 -1.77 3.41 -4.32
N PRO A 62 -1.61 2.08 -4.47
CA PRO A 62 -2.73 1.15 -4.52
C PRO A 62 -3.44 1.08 -3.16
N TRP A 63 -4.71 0.67 -3.13
CA TRP A 63 -5.52 0.66 -1.90
C TRP A 63 -4.90 -0.19 -0.79
N TYR A 64 -4.28 -1.33 -1.15
CA TYR A 64 -3.64 -2.24 -0.20
C TYR A 64 -2.41 -1.64 0.45
N SER A 65 -1.85 -0.55 -0.12
CA SER A 65 -0.79 0.18 0.55
C SER A 65 -1.26 0.74 1.89
N ARG A 66 -2.56 0.94 2.12
CA ARG A 66 -3.13 1.52 3.36
C ARG A 66 -3.58 0.47 4.38
N VAL A 67 -3.35 -0.82 4.12
CA VAL A 67 -3.82 -1.92 4.98
C VAL A 67 -2.63 -2.70 5.50
N ALA A 68 -2.48 -2.78 6.82
CA ALA A 68 -1.43 -3.60 7.44
C ALA A 68 -1.77 -5.10 7.32
N PRO A 69 -0.74 -5.98 7.28
CA PRO A 69 0.69 -5.68 7.30
C PRO A 69 1.26 -5.29 5.92
N VAL A 70 0.47 -5.39 4.84
CA VAL A 70 0.93 -5.10 3.46
C VAL A 70 1.49 -3.69 3.34
N SER A 71 0.87 -2.74 4.02
CA SER A 71 1.35 -1.36 4.11
C SER A 71 2.79 -1.23 4.61
N TRP A 72 3.20 -2.09 5.53
CA TRP A 72 4.54 -2.07 6.12
C TRP A 72 5.56 -2.68 5.16
N TRP A 73 5.21 -3.76 4.47
CA TRP A 73 6.09 -4.38 3.47
C TRP A 73 6.41 -3.48 2.27
N LEU A 74 5.53 -2.52 1.94
CA LEU A 74 5.80 -1.54 0.89
C LEU A 74 6.66 -0.36 1.37
N ALA A 75 6.89 -0.25 2.69
CA ALA A 75 7.65 0.83 3.32
C ALA A 75 9.13 0.50 3.51
N ASP A 76 9.46 -0.80 3.50
CA ASP A 76 10.80 -1.36 3.69
C ASP A 76 11.54 -1.51 2.35
#